data_AF-R0AE04-F1
#
_entry.id   AF-R0AE04-F1
#
_cell.length_a   1.000
_cell.length_b   1.000
_cell.length_c   1.000
_cell.angle_alpha   90.00
_cell.angle_beta   90.00
_cell.angle_gamma   90.00
#
_symmetry.space_group_name_H-M   'P 1'
#
loop_
_entity.id
_entity.type
_entity.pdbx_description
1 polymer ?
#
loop_
_entity_poly.entity_id
_entity_poly.type
_entity_poly.pdbx_seq_one_letter_code
_entity_poly.pdbx_strand_id
1 'polypeptide(L)'
;MSVPRMRTIKECADYFKQEDPETKLTYCTLRTWVLEGKIPHIKAGKTGKTRLVNLDLLIEMVNGKESAEHHVKQPVNLIPKRKIV
;
A
#
# COMPACT_ATOMS: atom_id res chain seq x y z
N MET A 1 -11.31 20.37 7.05
CA MET A 1 -10.11 19.50 7.02
C MET A 1 -10.50 18.15 7.58
N SER A 2 -10.55 17.11 6.75
CA SER A 2 -10.86 15.75 7.21
C SER A 2 -9.57 15.03 7.60
N VAL A 3 -9.62 14.26 8.68
CA VAL A 3 -8.47 13.42 9.09
C VAL A 3 -8.30 12.34 8.02
N PRO A 4 -7.08 12.16 7.46
CA PRO A 4 -6.85 11.16 6.41
C PRO A 4 -7.09 9.74 6.94
N ARG A 5 -7.74 8.88 6.14
CA ARG A 5 -8.10 7.51 6.53
C ARG A 5 -6.90 6.57 6.47
N MET A 6 -5.98 6.73 7.42
CA MET A 6 -4.82 5.86 7.58
C MET A 6 -5.25 4.47 8.06
N ARG A 7 -4.81 3.45 7.33
CA ARG A 7 -5.08 2.03 7.62
C ARG A 7 -3.82 1.20 7.41
N THR A 8 -3.71 0.10 8.15
CA THR A 8 -2.67 -0.88 7.86
C THR A 8 -2.96 -1.61 6.56
N ILE A 9 -1.93 -2.18 5.93
CA ILE A 9 -2.07 -2.98 4.71
C ILE A 9 -3.10 -4.11 4.89
N LYS A 10 -3.17 -4.69 6.08
CA LYS A 10 -4.14 -5.75 6.41
C LYS A 10 -5.56 -5.19 6.38
N GLU A 11 -5.81 -4.10 7.10
CA GLU A 11 -7.13 -3.44 7.11
C GLU A 11 -7.57 -2.97 5.74
N CYS A 12 -6.65 -2.49 4.89
CA CYS A 12 -6.96 -2.16 3.49
C CYS A 12 -7.44 -3.40 2.73
N ALA A 13 -6.75 -4.54 2.83
CA ALA A 13 -7.16 -5.76 2.15
C ALA A 13 -8.52 -6.28 2.66
N ASP A 14 -8.74 -6.23 3.98
CA ASP A 14 -10.03 -6.58 4.57
C ASP A 14 -11.15 -5.66 4.08
N TYR A 15 -10.89 -4.34 3.98
CA TYR A 15 -11.84 -3.36 3.46
C TYR A 15 -12.24 -3.66 2.01
N PHE A 16 -11.25 -3.86 1.12
CA PHE A 16 -11.51 -4.19 -0.27
C PHE A 16 -12.29 -5.50 -0.43
N LYS A 17 -12.03 -6.49 0.42
CA LYS A 17 -12.77 -7.76 0.41
C LYS A 17 -14.20 -7.63 0.93
N GLN A 18 -14.45 -6.68 1.83
CA GLN A 18 -15.81 -6.38 2.32
C GLN A 18 -16.64 -5.64 1.27
N GLU A 19 -16.02 -4.69 0.55
CA GLU A 19 -16.71 -3.97 -0.53
C GLU A 19 -16.87 -4.81 -1.80
N ASP A 20 -15.84 -5.57 -2.16
CA ASP A 20 -15.84 -6.44 -3.33
C ASP A 20 -15.25 -7.83 -2.98
N PRO A 21 -16.10 -8.85 -2.74
CA PRO A 21 -15.63 -10.16 -2.30
C PRO A 21 -14.82 -10.92 -3.36
N GLU A 22 -14.95 -10.56 -4.64
CA GLU A 22 -14.19 -11.15 -5.75
C GLU A 22 -12.86 -10.43 -6.04
N THR A 23 -12.51 -9.42 -5.24
CA THR A 23 -11.33 -8.60 -5.47
C THR A 23 -10.04 -9.41 -5.31
N LYS A 24 -9.16 -9.27 -6.31
CA LYS A 24 -7.80 -9.86 -6.29
C LYS A 24 -6.77 -9.03 -5.50
N LEU A 25 -7.19 -7.92 -4.90
CA LEU A 25 -6.35 -7.07 -4.03
C LEU A 25 -6.20 -7.74 -2.66
N THR A 26 -5.24 -8.66 -2.59
CA THR A 26 -4.86 -9.31 -1.35
C THR A 26 -3.80 -8.50 -0.60
N TYR A 27 -3.60 -8.84 0.67
CA TYR A 27 -2.49 -8.31 1.48
C TYR A 27 -1.13 -8.43 0.76
N CYS A 28 -0.88 -9.55 0.07
CA CYS A 28 0.38 -9.79 -0.65
C CYS A 28 0.55 -8.80 -1.81
N THR A 29 -0.53 -8.53 -2.54
CA THR A 29 -0.55 -7.56 -3.66
C THR A 29 -0.22 -6.16 -3.14
N LEU A 30 -0.96 -5.70 -2.11
CA LEU A 30 -0.75 -4.38 -1.51
C LEU A 30 0.64 -4.24 -0.88
N ARG A 31 1.12 -5.29 -0.19
CA ARG A 31 2.48 -5.30 0.38
C ARG A 31 3.54 -5.18 -0.70
N THR A 32 3.36 -5.84 -1.84
CA THR A 32 4.28 -5.74 -2.98
C THR A 32 4.30 -4.33 -3.52
N TRP A 33 3.14 -3.70 -3.74
CA TRP A 33 3.06 -2.32 -4.22
C TRP A 33 3.72 -1.31 -3.28
N VAL A 34 3.55 -1.48 -1.97
CA VAL A 34 4.19 -0.65 -0.95
C VAL A 34 5.71 -0.87 -0.91
N LEU A 35 6.19 -2.10 -1.17
CA LEU A 35 7.62 -2.41 -1.26
C LEU A 35 8.25 -1.93 -2.57
N GLU A 36 7.51 -1.96 -3.67
CA GLU A 36 7.92 -1.41 -4.97
C GLU A 36 7.89 0.12 -4.99
N GLY A 37 7.25 0.75 -4.01
CA GLY A 37 7.13 2.21 -3.92
C GLY A 37 6.02 2.80 -4.78
N LYS A 38 5.09 1.97 -5.29
CA LYS A 38 3.92 2.43 -6.06
C LYS A 38 2.91 3.16 -5.18
N ILE A 39 2.84 2.81 -3.90
CA ILE A 39 1.90 3.39 -2.94
C ILE A 39 2.69 4.12 -1.83
N PRO A 40 2.37 5.39 -1.55
CA PRO A 40 2.96 6.12 -0.44
C PRO A 40 2.55 5.48 0.89
N HIS A 41 3.54 5.27 1.77
CA HIS A 41 3.29 4.68 3.08
C HIS A 41 4.11 5.38 4.16
N ILE A 42 3.55 5.36 5.37
CA ILE A 42 4.20 5.85 6.58
C ILE A 42 4.53 4.65 7.46
N LYS A 43 5.76 4.60 7.97
CA LYS A 43 6.14 3.60 8.98
C LYS A 43 5.67 4.09 10.34
N ALA A 44 4.93 3.25 11.05
CA ALA A 44 4.35 3.56 12.35
C ALA A 44 4.60 2.45 13.37
N GLY A 45 4.40 2.79 14.64
CA GLY A 45 4.58 1.90 15.79
C GLY A 45 6.00 1.89 16.36
N LYS A 46 6.14 1.42 17.61
CA LYS A 46 7.41 1.42 18.36
C LYS A 46 8.55 0.68 17.64
N THR A 47 8.23 -0.33 16.83
CA THR A 47 9.21 -1.15 16.09
C THR A 47 9.37 -0.71 14.62
N GLY A 48 8.58 0.26 14.13
CA GLY A 48 8.63 0.74 12.74
C GLY A 48 8.28 -0.30 11.66
N LYS A 49 7.73 -1.46 12.06
CA LYS A 49 7.36 -2.56 11.15
C LYS A 49 5.98 -2.35 10.53
N THR A 50 5.11 -1.61 11.20
CA THR A 50 3.75 -1.36 10.73
C THR A 50 3.78 -0.30 9.64
N ARG A 51 3.15 -0.59 8.52
CA ARG A 51 3.03 0.34 7.40
C ARG A 51 1.58 0.81 7.34
N LEU A 52 1.41 2.12 7.49
CA LEU A 52 0.14 2.80 7.32
C LEU A 52 0.08 3.37 5.91
N VAL A 53 -1.07 3.14 5.28
CA VAL A 53 -1.39 3.57 3.93
C VAL A 53 -2.67 4.40 4.00
N ASN A 54 -2.75 5.44 3.19
CA ASN A 54 -4.00 6.19 3.05
C ASN A 54 -4.99 5.37 2.21
N LEU A 55 -6.14 5.02 2.79
CA LEU A 55 -7.16 4.25 2.08
C LEU A 55 -7.74 5.04 0.90
N ASP A 56 -7.98 6.35 1.07
CA ASP A 56 -8.59 7.19 0.05
C ASP A 56 -7.71 7.25 -1.22
N LEU A 57 -6.41 7.45 -1.05
CA LEU A 57 -5.45 7.45 -2.17
C LEU A 57 -5.39 6.08 -2.88
N LEU A 58 -5.53 5.00 -2.11
CA LEU A 58 -5.53 3.64 -2.65
C LEU A 58 -6.76 3.41 -3.53
N ILE A 59 -7.93 3.87 -3.07
CA ILE A 59 -9.19 3.78 -3.84
C ILE A 59 -9.10 4.63 -5.10
N GLU A 60 -8.59 5.87 -5.00
CA GLU A 60 -8.40 6.75 -6.16
C GLU A 60 -7.48 6.12 -7.22
N MET A 61 -6.35 5.54 -6.79
CA MET A 61 -5.41 4.85 -7.67
C MET A 61 -6.08 3.65 -8.38
N VAL A 62 -6.84 2.82 -7.66
CA VAL A 62 -7.51 1.64 -8.25
C VAL A 62 -8.63 2.06 -9.21
N ASN A 63 -9.30 3.17 -8.94
CA ASN A 63 -10.35 3.72 -9.79
C ASN A 63 -9.80 4.36 -11.09
N GLY A 64 -8.49 4.25 -11.35
CA GLY A 64 -7.86 4.80 -12.55
C GLY A 64 -7.78 6.33 -12.55
N LYS A 65 -8.08 6.99 -11.41
CA LYS A 65 -7.79 8.41 -11.21
C LYS A 65 -6.33 8.51 -10.85
N GLU A 66 -5.49 8.43 -11.88
CA GLU A 66 -4.06 8.65 -11.75
C GLU A 66 -3.86 10.14 -11.43
N SER A 67 -3.97 10.49 -10.15
CA SER A 67 -3.36 11.71 -9.64
C SER A 67 -1.86 11.47 -9.77
N ALA A 68 -1.32 11.91 -10.90
CA ALA A 68 0.10 12.04 -11.11
C ALA A 68 0.73 12.72 -9.87
N GLU A 69 2.03 12.52 -9.68
CA GLU A 69 2.84 13.31 -8.75
C GLU A 69 2.68 13.08 -7.22
N HIS A 70 2.98 11.85 -6.76
CA HIS A 70 3.60 11.67 -5.42
C HIS A 70 4.72 10.60 -5.42
N HIS A 71 5.82 10.90 -6.11
CA HIS A 71 7.09 10.18 -5.95
C HIS A 71 7.75 10.54 -4.60
N VAL A 72 7.32 9.92 -3.49
CA VAL A 72 8.14 9.93 -2.27
C VAL A 72 9.23 8.88 -2.44
N LYS A 73 10.40 9.31 -2.93
CA LYS A 73 11.64 8.52 -2.99
C LYS A 73 12.02 8.08 -1.56
N GLN A 74 11.57 6.91 -1.13
CA GLN A 74 12.24 6.20 -0.04
C GLN A 74 13.29 5.26 -0.64
N PRO A 75 14.51 5.15 -0.08
CA PRO A 75 15.49 4.21 -0.59
C PRO A 75 14.99 2.78 -0.39
N VAL A 76 14.41 2.20 -1.42
CA VAL A 76 14.15 0.77 -1.50
C VAL A 76 15.50 0.11 -1.80
N ASN A 77 16.12 -0.45 -0.76
CA ASN A 77 17.11 -1.50 -0.97
C ASN A 77 16.37 -2.68 -1.59
N LEU A 78 16.42 -2.76 -2.92
CA LEU A 78 15.89 -3.87 -3.69
C LEU A 78 16.62 -5.14 -3.23
N ILE A 79 15.97 -5.97 -2.43
CA ILE A 79 16.53 -7.26 -2.01
C ILE A 79 16.65 -8.09 -3.30
N PRO A 80 17.86 -8.52 -3.72
CA PRO A 80 18.01 -9.25 -4.96
C PRO A 80 17.16 -10.52 -4.90
N LYS A 81 16.34 -10.73 -5.93
CA LYS A 81 15.61 -12.00 -6.11
C LYS A 81 16.66 -13.11 -6.09
N ARG A 82 16.64 -13.99 -5.07
CA ARG A 82 17.50 -15.17 -5.02
C ARG A 82 17.29 -15.93 -6.33
N LYS A 83 18.35 -16.03 -7.15
CA LYS A 83 18.38 -16.99 -8.27
C LYS A 83 18.22 -18.37 -7.64
N ILE A 84 17.09 -19.01 -7.89
CA ILE A 84 16.99 -20.46 -7.70
C ILE A 84 17.73 -21.04 -8.91
N VAL A 85 18.90 -21.61 -8.63
CA VAL A 85 19.67 -22.45 -9.57
C VAL A 85 18.95 -23.78 -9.69
#